data_AF-A0A7K4K5T3-F1
#
_entry.id   AF-A0A7K4K5T3-F1
#
_cell.length_a   1.000
_cell.length_b   1.000
_cell.length_c   1.000
_cell.angle_alpha   90.00
_cell.angle_beta   90.00
_cell.angle_gamma   90.00
#
_symmetry.space_group_name_H-M   'P 1'
#
loop_
_entity.id
_entity.type
_entity.pdbx_description
1 polymer ?
#
loop_
_entity_poly.entity_id
_entity_poly.type
_entity_poly.pdbx_seq_one_letter_code
_entity_poly.pdbx_strand_id
1 'polypeptide(L)' 'QNALYQSCHEDENDVQTISHKCQVVGREHYEQMTRSKKYQDRQDLYYLAGTYDPTTGRLVTAEGVPVLC' A
#
# COMPACT_ATOMS: atom_id res chain seq x y z
N GLN A 1 -8.13 -7.03 -0.58
CA GLN A 1 -8.33 -5.94 0.40
C GLN A 1 -6.96 -5.48 0.91
N ASN A 2 -6.79 -4.19 1.25
CA ASN A 2 -5.59 -3.56 1.82
C ASN A 2 -4.34 -3.50 0.91
N ALA A 3 -4.54 -3.41 -0.41
CA ALA A 3 -3.48 -3.14 -1.37
C ALA A 3 -3.19 -1.64 -1.43
N LEU A 4 -1.91 -1.25 -1.47
CA LEU A 4 -1.49 0.12 -1.75
C LEU A 4 -0.52 0.15 -2.93
N TYR A 5 -0.66 1.16 -3.79
CA TYR A 5 0.30 1.47 -4.84
C TYR A 5 1.15 2.67 -4.40
N GLN A 6 2.47 2.56 -4.52
CA GLN A 6 3.39 3.64 -4.23
C GLN A 6 3.43 4.62 -5.39
N SER A 7 3.39 5.91 -5.07
CA SER A 7 3.65 7.00 -6.02
C SER A 7 4.80 7.85 -5.48
N CYS A 8 5.54 8.51 -6.38
CA CYS A 8 6.53 9.53 -6.03
C CYS A 8 5.93 10.95 -5.98
N HIS A 9 4.64 11.10 -6.27
CA HIS A 9 3.94 12.37 -6.13
C HIS A 9 3.73 12.68 -4.65
N GLU A 10 4.20 13.85 -4.24
CA GLU A 10 4.15 14.34 -2.85
C GLU A 10 3.54 15.74 -2.81
N ASP A 11 2.87 16.07 -1.70
CA ASP A 11 2.24 17.35 -1.42
C ASP A 11 2.33 17.71 0.06
N GLU A 12 2.03 18.97 0.39
CA GLU A 12 2.02 19.46 1.77
C GLU A 12 0.62 19.32 2.39
N ASN A 13 0.57 18.81 3.60
CA ASN A 13 -0.67 18.64 4.36
C ASN A 13 -0.49 19.13 5.80
N ASP A 14 -1.58 19.53 6.46
CA ASP A 14 -1.57 19.92 7.87
C ASP A 14 -1.34 18.70 8.77
N VAL A 15 -0.47 18.83 9.78
CA VAL A 15 -0.15 17.74 10.71
C VAL A 15 -1.40 17.21 11.44
N GLN A 16 -2.39 18.06 11.69
CA GLN A 16 -3.62 17.69 12.39
C GLN A 16 -4.57 16.83 11.56
N THR A 17 -4.31 16.63 10.25
CA THR A 17 -5.09 15.71 9.41
C THR A 17 -4.59 14.27 9.47
N ILE A 18 -3.49 14.01 10.19
CA ILE A 18 -2.96 12.66 10.38
C ILE A 18 -3.86 11.88 11.34
N SER A 19 -4.51 10.82 10.85
CA SER A 19 -5.40 9.98 11.67
C SER A 19 -4.62 9.06 12.61
N HIS A 20 -3.75 8.21 12.07
CA HIS A 20 -2.99 7.22 12.83
C HIS A 20 -1.82 6.68 12.00
N LYS A 21 -0.88 6.01 12.67
CA LYS A 21 0.24 5.31 12.03
C LYS A 21 -0.20 3.96 11.47
N CYS A 22 0.27 3.60 10.28
CA CYS A 22 0.08 2.29 9.68
C CYS A 22 1.41 1.66 9.23
N GLN A 23 1.37 0.39 8.83
CA GLN A 23 2.48 -0.38 8.29
C GLN A 23 2.17 -0.83 6.86
N VAL A 24 3.13 -0.63 5.97
CA VAL A 24 3.10 -1.14 4.59
C VAL A 24 4.25 -2.13 4.44
N VAL A 25 3.93 -3.38 4.09
CA VAL A 25 4.91 -4.46 3.96
C VAL A 25 4.82 -5.12 2.59
N GLY A 26 5.74 -6.05 2.29
CA GLY A 26 5.63 -6.91 1.10
C GLY A 26 4.44 -7.88 1.18
N ARG A 27 3.95 -8.32 0.03
CA ARG A 27 2.78 -9.22 -0.07
C ARG A 27 2.94 -10.50 0.76
N GLU A 28 4.10 -11.14 0.69
CA GLU A 28 4.36 -12.38 1.44
C GLU A 28 4.31 -12.15 2.96
N HIS A 29 4.96 -11.09 3.45
CA HIS A 29 4.92 -10.72 4.87
C HIS A 29 3.50 -10.40 5.33
N TYR A 30 2.71 -9.68 4.51
CA TYR A 30 1.31 -9.41 4.81
C TYR A 30 0.50 -10.70 4.98
N GLU A 31 0.66 -11.66 4.07
CA GLU A 31 -0.02 -12.96 4.16
C GLU A 31 0.40 -13.74 5.42
N GLN A 32 1.69 -13.74 5.77
CA GLN A 32 2.18 -14.40 6.98
C GLN A 32 1.60 -13.75 8.25
N MET A 33 1.56 -12.42 8.31
CA MET A 33 1.04 -11.69 9.46
C MET A 33 -0.48 -11.87 9.61
N THR A 34 -1.24 -11.78 8.52
CA THR A 34 -2.71 -11.91 8.53
C THR A 34 -3.21 -13.33 8.81
N ARG A 35 -2.40 -14.37 8.55
CA ARG A 35 -2.69 -15.74 8.98
C ARG A 35 -2.78 -15.88 10.51
N SER A 36 -2.12 -15.01 11.26
CA SER A 36 -2.22 -15.01 12.72
C SER A 36 -3.43 -14.17 13.18
N LYS A 37 -4.33 -14.77 13.98
CA LYS A 37 -5.59 -14.13 14.47
C LYS A 37 -5.39 -12.77 15.14
N LYS A 38 -4.17 -12.45 15.58
CA LYS A 38 -3.80 -11.16 16.20
C LYS A 38 -3.87 -9.97 15.22
N TYR A 39 -3.83 -10.20 13.91
CA TYR A 39 -3.76 -9.16 12.88
C TYR A 39 -4.93 -9.19 11.90
N GLN A 40 -5.92 -10.06 12.09
CA GLN A 40 -7.00 -10.28 11.13
C GLN A 40 -7.94 -9.06 11.00
N ASP A 41 -8.08 -8.25 12.06
CA ASP A 41 -8.91 -7.04 12.11
C ASP A 41 -8.11 -5.72 12.11
N ARG A 42 -6.81 -5.78 11.82
CA ARG A 42 -5.95 -4.60 11.90
C ARG A 42 -6.08 -3.71 10.66
N GLN A 43 -6.78 -2.59 10.84
CA GLN A 43 -6.91 -1.50 9.85
C GLN A 43 -5.60 -0.75 9.59
N ASP A 44 -4.55 -1.04 10.36
CA ASP A 44 -3.23 -0.41 10.28
C ASP A 44 -2.20 -1.23 9.48
N LEU A 45 -2.59 -2.32 8.81
CA LEU A 45 -1.70 -3.17 8.01
C LEU A 45 -2.13 -3.24 6.54
N TYR A 46 -1.17 -2.96 5.65
CA TYR A 46 -1.33 -2.94 4.19
C TYR A 46 -0.16 -3.65 3.51
N TYR A 47 -0.34 -4.01 2.24
CA TYR A 47 0.75 -4.51 1.41
C TYR A 47 0.99 -3.65 0.18
N LEU A 48 2.26 -3.51 -0.19
CA LEU A 48 2.68 -2.87 -1.43
C LEU A 48 2.32 -3.76 -2.62
N ALA A 49 1.41 -3.30 -3.46
CA ALA A 49 0.97 -4.00 -4.67
C ALA A 49 1.79 -3.61 -5.91
N GLY A 50 2.47 -2.47 -5.87
CA GLY A 50 3.25 -1.96 -6.98
C GLY A 50 3.42 -0.45 -6.96
N THR A 51 3.69 0.14 -8.12
CA THR A 51 3.84 1.58 -8.31
C THR A 51 2.77 2.16 -9.23
N TYR A 52 2.39 3.41 -8.98
CA TYR A 52 1.45 4.19 -9.76
C TYR A 52 2.11 5.51 -10.16
N ASP A 53 2.09 5.83 -11.45
CA ASP A 53 2.48 7.14 -11.96
C ASP A 53 1.22 7.97 -12.26
N PRO A 54 0.92 9.01 -11.45
CA PRO A 54 -0.27 9.84 -11.66
C PRO A 54 -0.22 10.71 -12.91
N THR A 55 0.97 10.96 -13.48
CA THR A 55 1.09 11.80 -14.69
C THR A 55 0.73 11.03 -15.95
N THR A 56 1.00 9.72 -15.98
CA THR A 56 0.73 8.85 -17.13
C THR A 56 -0.44 7.89 -16.90
N GLY A 57 -0.93 7.77 -15.67
CA GLY A 57 -1.94 6.79 -15.27
C GLY A 57 -1.45 5.34 -15.26
N ARG A 58 -0.13 5.12 -15.39
CA ARG A 58 0.44 3.76 -15.47
C ARG A 58 0.51 3.12 -14.10
N LEU A 59 0.03 1.87 -14.04
CA LEU A 59 0.17 0.97 -12.90
C LEU A 59 1.15 -0.14 -13.25
N VAL A 60 2.04 -0.45 -12.31
CA VAL A 60 3.02 -1.54 -12.42
C VAL A 60 2.96 -2.34 -11.13
N THR A 61 2.96 -3.66 -11.19
CA THR A 61 2.95 -4.52 -10.00
C THR A 61 4.28 -4.44 -9.24
N ALA A 62 4.33 -4.97 -8.02
CA ALA A 62 5.57 -5.06 -7.22
C ALA A 62 6.69 -5.87 -7.91
N GLU A 63 6.36 -6.69 -8.91
CA GLU A 63 7.30 -7.45 -9.73
C GLU A 63 7.72 -6.71 -11.01
N GLY A 64 7.29 -5.46 -11.20
CA GLY A 64 7.63 -4.68 -12.39
C GLY A 64 6.74 -4.95 -13.60
N VAL A 65 5.63 -5.69 -13.45
CA VAL A 65 4.73 -6.04 -14.56
C VAL A 65 3.68 -4.94 -14.76
N PRO A 66 3.55 -4.35 -15.95
CA PRO A 66 2.49 -3.37 -16.21
C PRO A 66 1.10 -3.98 -16.01
N VAL A 67 0.21 -3.24 -15.35
CA VAL A 67 -1.21 -3.60 -15.19
C VAL A 67 -1.98 -2.93 -16.32
N LEU A 68 -2.66 -3.72 -17.15
CA LEU A 68 -3.61 -3.21 -18.13
C LEU A 68 -4.93 -2.93 -17.43
N CYS A 69 -5.40 -1.69 -17.50
CA CYS A 69 -6.62 -1.20 -16.87
C CYS A 69 -7.70 -0.96 -17.91
#